data_AF-A0A4V1TTY6-F1
#
_entry.id   AF-A0A4V1TTY6-F1
#
_cell.length_a   1.000
_cell.length_b   1.000
_cell.length_c   1.000
_cell.angle_alpha   90.00
_cell.angle_beta   90.00
_cell.angle_gamma   90.00
#
_symmetry.space_group_name_H-M   'P 1'
#
loop_
_entity.id
_entity.type
_entity.pdbx_description
1 polymer ?
#
loop_
_entity_poly.entity_id
_entity_poly.type
_entity_poly.pdbx_seq_one_letter_code
_entity_poly.pdbx_strand_id
1 'polypeptide(L)'
;MTQLNTPYPSTAYLTGFLRSRGVTAFQEDLALALVLRLLSPEGLKAMAERVQALPEKKRSPAVQSFAAQQERYLATIAPAIAFLQGRDSTLAHRIAGRHFLPEGPRFATLDVYVDDDGGDPLGWAFGALGLHDKAKHLATLYLNDLADVLRDAVDERFEFVRYAESLAGSQPTFDPLADALAAPATLVDDLLVQLTHDAIERHQPTVVLLSVPFPGCVYAAFRIAQAIKARHPHIATVLGGGFVNTELRELADVRVFDFFDYVTLDAGERPLIALLEHLQGQRGRQRLVRTFVRNDGQDGDGAVQYVNMMEADVA
;
A
#
# COMPACT_ATOMS: atom_id res chain seq x y z
N MET A 1 2.55 0.67 1.55
CA MET A 1 1.27 1.22 1.10
C MET A 1 1.52 2.34 0.11
N THR A 2 0.71 2.48 -0.93
CA THR A 2 0.79 3.66 -1.80
C THR A 2 0.27 4.90 -1.07
N GLN A 3 0.80 6.08 -1.41
CA GLN A 3 0.31 7.37 -0.94
C GLN A 3 -1.15 7.53 -1.39
N LEU A 4 -2.10 7.48 -0.45
CA LEU A 4 -3.54 7.52 -0.74
C LEU A 4 -4.00 8.80 -1.46
N ASN A 5 -3.21 9.86 -1.37
CA ASN A 5 -3.46 11.16 -1.98
C ASN A 5 -2.86 11.32 -3.38
N THR A 6 -2.04 10.38 -3.85
CA THR A 6 -1.38 10.46 -5.16
C THR A 6 -1.75 9.24 -6.00
N PRO A 7 -2.59 9.40 -7.05
CA PRO A 7 -2.94 8.27 -7.90
C PRO A 7 -1.69 7.73 -8.58
N TYR A 8 -1.54 6.39 -8.61
CA TYR A 8 -0.48 5.72 -9.36
C TYR A 8 -1.07 5.07 -10.63
N PRO A 9 -1.07 5.77 -11.77
CA PRO A 9 -1.82 5.34 -12.95
C PRO A 9 -1.18 4.17 -13.70
N SER A 10 0.07 3.82 -13.41
CA SER A 10 0.83 2.82 -14.18
C SER A 10 0.15 1.45 -14.22
N THR A 11 -0.49 1.02 -13.15
CA THR A 11 -1.20 -0.28 -13.11
C THR A 11 -2.45 -0.27 -14.01
N ALA A 12 -3.22 0.82 -14.02
CA ALA A 12 -4.37 1.00 -14.90
C ALA A 12 -3.94 1.10 -16.37
N TYR A 13 -2.88 1.86 -16.65
CA TYR A 13 -2.31 2.01 -17.99
C TYR A 13 -1.79 0.67 -18.53
N LEU A 14 -0.98 -0.07 -17.75
CA LEU A 14 -0.49 -1.39 -18.15
C LEU A 14 -1.63 -2.39 -18.37
N THR A 15 -2.67 -2.33 -17.54
CA THR A 15 -3.86 -3.16 -17.72
C THR A 15 -4.57 -2.83 -19.04
N GLY A 16 -4.73 -1.55 -19.36
CA GLY A 16 -5.29 -1.10 -20.64
C GLY A 16 -4.44 -1.52 -21.84
N PHE A 17 -3.11 -1.40 -21.72
CA PHE A 17 -2.15 -1.85 -22.71
C PHE A 17 -2.25 -3.37 -22.96
N LEU A 18 -2.21 -4.19 -21.92
CA LEU A 18 -2.31 -5.64 -22.05
C LEU A 18 -3.62 -6.06 -22.73
N ARG A 19 -4.74 -5.42 -22.35
CA ARG A 19 -6.04 -5.64 -22.99
C ARG A 19 -6.03 -5.26 -24.47
N SER A 20 -5.37 -4.16 -24.86
CA SER A 20 -5.24 -3.77 -26.27
C SER A 20 -4.41 -4.76 -27.10
N ARG A 21 -3.62 -5.61 -26.44
CA ARG A 21 -2.87 -6.74 -27.04
C ARG A 21 -3.60 -8.08 -26.94
N GLY A 22 -4.87 -8.09 -26.54
CA GLY A 22 -5.68 -9.31 -26.42
C GLY A 22 -5.37 -10.15 -25.18
N VAL A 23 -4.59 -9.63 -24.23
CA VAL A 23 -4.30 -10.31 -22.96
C VAL A 23 -5.42 -9.99 -21.96
N THR A 24 -6.01 -11.02 -21.36
CA THR A 24 -6.97 -10.84 -20.26
C THR A 24 -6.21 -10.34 -19.04
N ALA A 25 -6.46 -9.09 -18.64
CA ALA A 25 -5.79 -8.45 -17.52
C ALA A 25 -6.79 -7.74 -16.60
N PHE A 26 -6.47 -7.71 -15.31
CA PHE A 26 -7.26 -7.06 -14.26
C PHE A 26 -6.37 -6.14 -13.44
N GLN A 27 -6.93 -5.05 -12.92
CA GLN A 27 -6.24 -4.13 -12.04
C GLN A 27 -6.81 -4.27 -10.63
N GLU A 28 -5.92 -4.37 -9.64
CA GLU A 28 -6.26 -4.40 -8.23
C GLU A 28 -5.50 -3.30 -7.49
N ASP A 29 -6.19 -2.59 -6.60
CA ASP A 29 -5.59 -1.63 -5.67
C ASP A 29 -5.71 -2.16 -4.24
N LEU A 30 -4.79 -3.07 -3.90
CA LEU A 30 -4.76 -3.68 -2.57
C LEU A 30 -4.40 -2.66 -1.48
N ALA A 31 -3.73 -1.55 -1.82
CA ALA A 31 -3.41 -0.51 -0.84
C ALA A 31 -4.67 0.24 -0.41
N LEU A 32 -5.51 0.67 -1.37
CA LEU A 32 -6.80 1.26 -1.08
C LEU A 32 -7.73 0.27 -0.37
N ALA A 33 -7.79 -0.98 -0.84
CA ALA A 33 -8.61 -2.02 -0.23
C ALA A 33 -8.20 -2.27 1.24
N LEU A 34 -6.90 -2.34 1.53
CA LEU A 34 -6.37 -2.52 2.87
C LEU A 34 -6.74 -1.35 3.78
N VAL A 35 -6.57 -0.12 3.31
CA VAL A 35 -6.93 1.07 4.08
C VAL A 35 -8.41 1.13 4.37
N LEU A 36 -9.27 0.85 3.38
CA LEU A 36 -10.71 0.82 3.58
C LEU A 36 -11.13 -0.31 4.53
N ARG A 37 -10.42 -1.46 4.51
CA ARG A 37 -10.66 -2.55 5.46
C ARG A 37 -10.25 -2.16 6.88
N LEU A 38 -9.10 -1.53 7.06
CA LEU A 38 -8.64 -1.03 8.36
C LEU A 38 -9.56 0.08 8.89
N LEU A 39 -9.92 1.05 8.04
CA LEU A 39 -10.80 2.18 8.33
C LEU A 39 -12.29 1.80 8.11
N SER A 40 -12.69 0.68 8.68
CA SER A 40 -14.08 0.19 8.70
C SER A 40 -14.49 -0.16 10.13
N PRO A 41 -15.80 -0.30 10.43
CA PRO A 41 -16.23 -0.76 11.74
C PRO A 41 -15.58 -2.10 12.14
N GLU A 42 -15.43 -3.03 11.21
CA GLU A 42 -14.78 -4.32 11.44
C GLU A 42 -13.27 -4.16 11.70
N GLY A 43 -12.59 -3.33 10.91
CA GLY A 43 -11.17 -3.03 11.09
C GLY A 43 -10.89 -2.35 12.42
N LEU A 44 -11.74 -1.41 12.83
CA LEU A 44 -11.60 -0.72 14.12
C LEU A 44 -11.91 -1.63 15.31
N LYS A 45 -12.80 -2.63 15.16
CA LYS A 45 -12.99 -3.68 16.19
C LYS A 45 -11.73 -4.51 16.36
N ALA A 46 -11.15 -4.99 15.26
CA ALA A 46 -9.89 -5.74 15.31
C ALA A 46 -8.74 -4.91 15.89
N MET A 47 -8.70 -3.61 15.57
CA MET A 47 -7.74 -2.68 16.18
C MET A 47 -7.98 -2.51 17.69
N ALA A 48 -9.23 -2.41 18.13
CA ALA A 48 -9.57 -2.30 19.54
C ALA A 48 -9.11 -3.53 20.35
N GLU A 49 -9.18 -4.73 19.78
CA GLU A 49 -8.64 -5.95 20.42
C GLU A 49 -7.13 -5.83 20.66
N ARG A 50 -6.37 -5.29 19.70
CA ARG A 50 -4.92 -5.04 19.86
C ARG A 50 -4.64 -3.97 20.91
N VAL A 51 -5.43 -2.90 20.94
CA VAL A 51 -5.33 -1.84 21.95
C VAL A 51 -5.60 -2.39 23.36
N GLN A 52 -6.60 -3.27 23.51
CA GLN A 52 -6.93 -3.90 24.80
C GLN A 52 -5.81 -4.80 25.31
N ALA A 53 -5.13 -5.52 24.41
CA ALA A 53 -3.98 -6.36 24.75
C ALA A 53 -2.75 -5.57 25.22
N LEU A 54 -2.68 -4.26 24.92
CA LEU A 54 -1.57 -3.41 25.38
C LEU A 54 -1.75 -2.99 26.84
N PRO A 55 -0.69 -3.10 27.66
CA PRO A 55 -0.69 -2.53 29.01
C PRO A 55 -0.96 -1.03 28.97
N GLU A 56 -1.82 -0.53 29.86
CA GLU A 56 -2.21 0.89 29.88
C GLU A 56 -1.03 1.85 29.91
N LYS A 57 0.02 1.51 30.66
CA LYS A 57 1.26 2.32 30.77
C LYS A 57 2.04 2.45 29.46
N LYS A 58 1.79 1.57 28.48
CA LYS A 58 2.43 1.59 27.15
C LYS A 58 1.55 2.24 26.08
N ARG A 59 0.32 2.62 26.41
CA ARG A 59 -0.58 3.25 25.44
C ARG A 59 -0.16 4.70 25.23
N SER A 60 0.12 5.08 23.98
CA SER A 60 0.35 6.48 23.62
C SER A 60 -0.92 7.33 23.80
N PRO A 61 -0.84 8.67 23.78
CA PRO A 61 -2.01 9.54 23.87
C PRO A 61 -3.09 9.23 22.80
N ALA A 62 -2.68 8.87 21.59
CA ALA A 62 -3.61 8.49 20.52
C ALA A 62 -4.36 7.20 20.88
N VAL A 63 -3.63 6.19 21.35
CA VAL A 63 -4.21 4.90 21.77
C VAL A 63 -5.14 5.07 22.97
N GLN A 64 -4.79 5.93 23.94
CA GLN A 64 -5.65 6.23 25.08
C GLN A 64 -6.95 6.94 24.65
N SER A 65 -6.86 7.95 23.77
CA SER A 65 -8.03 8.66 23.24
C SER A 65 -8.96 7.73 22.46
N PHE A 66 -8.39 6.86 21.62
CA PHE A 66 -9.16 5.86 20.89
C PHE A 66 -9.88 4.89 21.84
N ALA A 67 -9.19 4.35 22.85
CA ALA A 67 -9.79 3.45 23.83
C ALA A 67 -10.95 4.11 24.60
N ALA A 68 -10.80 5.38 24.99
CA ALA A 68 -11.84 6.12 25.70
C ALA A 68 -13.06 6.46 24.85
N GLN A 69 -12.90 6.55 23.52
CA GLN A 69 -13.94 6.98 22.57
C GLN A 69 -14.33 5.88 21.57
N GLN A 70 -14.03 4.60 21.88
CA GLN A 70 -14.14 3.49 20.94
C GLN A 70 -15.52 3.40 20.26
N GLU A 71 -16.61 3.52 21.02
CA GLU A 71 -17.97 3.48 20.48
C GLU A 71 -18.23 4.59 19.47
N ARG A 72 -17.72 5.80 19.74
CA ARG A 72 -17.84 6.94 18.82
C ARG A 72 -17.06 6.67 17.54
N TYR A 73 -15.81 6.20 17.64
CA TYR A 73 -15.01 5.86 16.47
C TYR A 73 -15.71 4.81 15.59
N LEU A 74 -16.27 3.75 16.19
CA LEU A 74 -17.02 2.73 15.48
C LEU A 74 -18.28 3.27 14.79
N ALA A 75 -19.00 4.18 15.45
CA ALA A 75 -20.20 4.79 14.90
C ALA A 75 -19.91 5.78 13.76
N THR A 76 -18.74 6.45 13.76
CA THR A 76 -18.45 7.53 12.82
C THR A 76 -17.52 7.17 11.67
N ILE A 77 -16.77 6.07 11.73
CA ILE A 77 -15.76 5.74 10.71
C ILE A 77 -16.38 5.53 9.32
N ALA A 78 -17.44 4.73 9.21
CA ALA A 78 -18.09 4.47 7.93
C ALA A 78 -18.73 5.74 7.31
N PRO A 79 -19.48 6.57 8.07
CA PRO A 79 -19.94 7.87 7.58
C PRO A 79 -18.80 8.82 7.18
N ALA A 80 -17.71 8.87 7.93
CA ALA A 80 -16.56 9.73 7.61
C ALA A 80 -15.89 9.32 6.29
N ILE A 81 -15.69 8.02 6.07
CA ILE A 81 -15.17 7.49 4.80
C ILE A 81 -16.14 7.76 3.64
N ALA A 82 -17.46 7.59 3.84
CA ALA A 82 -18.46 7.91 2.83
C ALA A 82 -18.44 9.39 2.44
N PHE A 83 -18.31 10.29 3.41
CA PHE A 83 -18.15 11.74 3.18
C PHE A 83 -16.88 12.05 2.37
N LEU A 84 -15.72 11.48 2.75
CA LEU A 84 -14.45 11.70 2.07
C LEU A 84 -14.45 11.17 0.62
N GLN A 85 -15.21 10.11 0.35
CA GLN A 85 -15.42 9.58 -1.00
C GLN A 85 -16.50 10.33 -1.80
N GLY A 86 -17.08 11.40 -1.24
CA GLY A 86 -18.15 12.18 -1.88
C GLY A 86 -19.50 11.48 -1.95
N ARG A 87 -19.66 10.35 -1.24
CA ARG A 87 -20.91 9.56 -1.22
C ARG A 87 -21.97 10.13 -0.28
N ASP A 88 -21.57 10.94 0.71
CA ASP A 88 -22.48 11.67 1.59
C ASP A 88 -21.93 13.07 1.90
N SER A 89 -22.19 14.04 1.02
CA SER A 89 -21.77 15.43 1.21
C SER A 89 -22.56 16.17 2.29
N THR A 90 -23.71 15.65 2.72
CA THR A 90 -24.60 16.30 3.70
C THR A 90 -23.99 16.31 5.10
N LEU A 91 -23.05 15.41 5.36
CA LEU A 91 -22.33 15.28 6.63
C LEU A 91 -21.38 16.48 6.90
N ALA A 92 -21.09 17.30 5.89
CA ALA A 92 -20.17 18.45 5.99
C ALA A 92 -20.50 19.38 7.16
N HIS A 93 -21.78 19.71 7.36
CA HIS A 93 -22.18 20.63 8.44
C HIS A 93 -21.94 20.02 9.82
N ARG A 94 -22.25 18.73 9.98
CA ARG A 94 -22.07 18.01 11.25
C ARG A 94 -20.60 17.83 11.60
N ILE A 95 -19.76 17.55 10.61
CA ILE A 95 -18.30 17.45 10.80
C ILE A 95 -17.71 18.81 11.12
N ALA A 96 -18.05 19.85 10.34
CA ALA A 96 -17.53 21.21 10.54
C ALA A 96 -17.93 21.81 11.90
N GLY A 97 -19.08 21.39 12.45
CA GLY A 97 -19.52 21.74 13.80
C GLY A 97 -18.79 21.01 14.93
N ARG A 98 -17.81 20.13 14.64
CA ARG A 98 -16.95 19.42 15.63
C ARG A 98 -17.67 18.54 16.67
N HIS A 99 -18.99 18.41 16.60
CA HIS A 99 -19.77 17.55 17.52
C HIS A 99 -19.97 16.12 17.01
N PHE A 100 -19.63 15.86 15.74
CA PHE A 100 -19.84 14.55 15.12
C PHE A 100 -18.66 13.59 15.36
N LEU A 101 -17.47 13.91 14.84
CA LEU A 101 -16.29 13.06 14.94
C LEU A 101 -15.71 13.08 16.36
N PRO A 102 -15.20 11.95 16.89
CA PRO A 102 -14.32 12.00 18.05
C PRO A 102 -13.01 12.71 17.65
N GLU A 103 -12.47 13.49 18.58
CA GLU A 103 -11.24 14.25 18.37
C GLU A 103 -10.14 13.67 19.27
N GLY A 104 -9.00 13.32 18.67
CA GLY A 104 -7.80 12.87 19.36
C GLY A 104 -6.69 13.92 19.34
N PRO A 105 -5.45 13.54 19.71
CA PRO A 105 -4.33 14.48 19.84
C PRO A 105 -4.03 15.30 18.57
N ARG A 106 -4.35 14.81 17.37
CA ARG A 106 -4.12 15.56 16.11
C ARG A 106 -4.94 16.84 16.01
N PHE A 107 -6.05 16.95 16.74
CA PHE A 107 -6.90 18.14 16.78
C PHE A 107 -6.31 19.28 17.61
N ALA A 108 -5.31 19.04 18.47
CA ALA A 108 -4.64 20.11 19.24
C ALA A 108 -3.96 21.16 18.34
N THR A 109 -3.68 20.81 17.08
CA THR A 109 -3.16 21.76 16.08
C THR A 109 -4.15 22.88 15.75
N LEU A 110 -5.45 22.67 16.00
CA LEU A 110 -6.49 23.67 15.79
C LEU A 110 -6.48 24.76 16.87
N ASP A 111 -6.01 24.44 18.08
CA ASP A 111 -6.01 25.37 19.21
C ASP A 111 -4.89 26.43 19.10
N VAL A 112 -3.89 26.19 18.24
CA VAL A 112 -2.76 27.10 17.99
C VAL A 112 -3.16 28.31 17.14
N TYR A 113 -4.32 28.26 16.47
CA TYR A 113 -4.82 29.31 15.58
C TYR A 113 -5.98 30.13 16.17
N VAL A 114 -6.27 29.96 17.46
CA VAL A 114 -7.26 30.77 18.16
C VAL A 114 -6.67 32.17 18.37
N ASP A 115 -7.15 33.18 17.65
CA ASP A 115 -6.83 34.59 17.95
C ASP A 115 -7.30 34.96 19.35
N ASP A 116 -6.56 35.85 20.04
CA ASP A 116 -6.86 36.33 21.42
C ASP A 116 -8.27 36.95 21.57
N ASP A 117 -8.96 37.25 20.47
CA ASP A 117 -10.34 37.75 20.42
C ASP A 117 -11.42 36.63 20.37
N GLY A 118 -11.05 35.36 20.51
CA GLY A 118 -12.01 34.23 20.58
C GLY A 118 -12.69 33.88 19.25
N GLY A 119 -12.06 34.20 18.12
CA GLY A 119 -12.54 33.86 16.78
C GLY A 119 -12.46 32.36 16.44
N ASP A 120 -13.17 31.93 15.39
CA ASP A 120 -13.04 30.57 14.83
C ASP A 120 -11.57 30.33 14.43
N PRO A 121 -10.84 29.39 15.05
CA PRO A 121 -9.41 29.16 14.80
C PRO A 121 -9.11 28.80 13.34
N LEU A 122 -10.14 28.37 12.60
CA LEU A 122 -10.06 28.03 11.19
C LEU A 122 -10.63 29.12 10.27
N GLY A 123 -11.22 30.19 10.82
CA GLY A 123 -11.87 31.26 10.05
C GLY A 123 -10.90 32.01 9.13
N TRP A 124 -9.65 32.20 9.57
CA TRP A 124 -8.60 32.86 8.77
C TRP A 124 -7.97 31.95 7.71
N ALA A 125 -7.78 30.65 8.00
CA ALA A 125 -7.20 29.69 7.06
C ALA A 125 -8.18 29.23 5.97
N PHE A 126 -9.49 29.26 6.26
CA PHE A 126 -10.52 28.77 5.35
C PHE A 126 -11.37 29.86 4.70
N GLY A 127 -11.29 31.14 5.05
CA GLY A 127 -11.93 32.26 4.31
C GLY A 127 -13.17 31.89 3.46
N ALA A 128 -13.03 31.90 2.13
CA ALA A 128 -14.05 31.49 1.15
C ALA A 128 -14.03 29.98 0.76
N LEU A 129 -13.14 29.17 1.33
CA LEU A 129 -13.13 27.70 1.24
C LEU A 129 -14.35 27.18 2.00
N GLY A 130 -15.41 26.91 1.25
CA GLY A 130 -16.72 26.56 1.79
C GLY A 130 -16.66 25.42 2.81
N LEU A 131 -17.69 25.38 3.67
CA LEU A 131 -17.98 24.36 4.70
C LEU A 131 -17.44 22.95 4.45
N HIS A 132 -17.46 22.50 3.19
CA HIS A 132 -17.03 21.20 2.75
C HIS A 132 -15.51 20.96 2.89
N ASP A 133 -14.68 21.96 2.61
CA ASP A 133 -13.21 21.82 2.73
C ASP A 133 -12.77 21.82 4.20
N LYS A 134 -13.41 22.63 5.05
CA LYS A 134 -13.26 22.55 6.51
C LYS A 134 -13.60 21.15 7.02
N ALA A 135 -14.71 20.58 6.55
CA ALA A 135 -15.11 19.23 6.93
C ALA A 135 -14.13 18.15 6.45
N LYS A 136 -13.55 18.27 5.23
CA LYS A 136 -12.50 17.37 4.74
C LYS A 136 -11.23 17.45 5.59
N HIS A 137 -10.83 18.66 5.99
CA HIS A 137 -9.67 18.85 6.86
C HIS A 137 -9.87 18.16 8.22
N LEU A 138 -11.01 18.38 8.88
CA LEU A 138 -11.32 17.73 10.15
C LEU A 138 -11.42 16.21 10.03
N ALA A 139 -12.03 15.71 8.95
CA ALA A 139 -12.07 14.28 8.67
C ALA A 139 -10.66 13.71 8.44
N THR A 140 -9.74 14.48 7.85
CA THR A 140 -8.33 14.09 7.69
C THR A 140 -7.61 14.00 9.04
N LEU A 141 -7.81 14.96 9.94
CA LEU A 141 -7.25 14.88 11.30
C LEU A 141 -7.76 13.65 12.05
N TYR A 142 -9.06 13.36 11.94
CA TYR A 142 -9.69 12.16 12.48
C TYR A 142 -9.06 10.85 11.95
N LEU A 143 -8.80 10.77 10.63
CA LEU A 143 -8.09 9.62 10.07
C LEU A 143 -6.63 9.55 10.55
N ASN A 144 -5.95 10.69 10.68
CA ASN A 144 -4.57 10.74 11.19
C ASN A 144 -4.46 10.27 12.64
N ASP A 145 -5.45 10.57 13.50
CA ASP A 145 -5.52 9.99 14.85
C ASP A 145 -5.59 8.46 14.78
N LEU A 146 -6.43 7.90 13.89
CA LEU A 146 -6.53 6.45 13.68
C LEU A 146 -5.22 5.85 13.14
N ALA A 147 -4.49 6.56 12.27
CA ALA A 147 -3.17 6.12 11.83
C ALA A 147 -2.16 6.06 12.97
N ASP A 148 -2.18 7.03 13.89
CA ASP A 148 -1.32 6.98 15.08
C ASP A 148 -1.67 5.78 15.96
N VAL A 149 -2.95 5.44 16.10
CA VAL A 149 -3.38 4.22 16.83
C VAL A 149 -2.89 2.96 16.12
N LEU A 150 -3.03 2.87 14.79
CA LEU A 150 -2.51 1.75 14.02
C LEU A 150 -0.99 1.61 14.21
N ARG A 151 -0.24 2.71 14.13
CA ARG A 151 1.20 2.69 14.35
C ARG A 151 1.57 2.22 15.76
N ASP A 152 0.97 2.85 16.77
CA ASP A 152 1.39 2.70 18.15
C ASP A 152 0.84 1.42 18.81
N ALA A 153 -0.20 0.80 18.24
CA ALA A 153 -0.85 -0.38 18.81
C ALA A 153 -0.91 -1.62 17.92
N VAL A 154 -0.70 -1.49 16.61
CA VAL A 154 -0.90 -2.57 15.65
C VAL A 154 0.35 -2.92 14.87
N ASP A 155 1.02 -1.92 14.29
CA ASP A 155 2.20 -2.11 13.46
C ASP A 155 3.03 -0.82 13.45
N GLU A 156 4.19 -0.83 14.11
CA GLU A 156 5.08 0.34 14.23
C GLU A 156 5.56 0.90 12.89
N ARG A 157 5.48 0.13 11.81
CA ARG A 157 5.86 0.54 10.44
C ARG A 157 4.74 1.31 9.75
N PHE A 158 3.55 1.41 10.36
CA PHE A 158 2.37 1.98 9.73
C PHE A 158 2.43 3.49 9.59
N GLU A 159 2.35 3.97 8.34
CA GLU A 159 2.16 5.37 8.00
C GLU A 159 1.32 5.49 6.71
N PHE A 160 0.42 6.47 6.62
CA PHE A 160 -0.39 6.69 5.41
C PHE A 160 0.42 7.08 4.18
N VAL A 161 1.54 7.77 4.37
CA VAL A 161 2.35 8.36 3.28
C VAL A 161 3.65 7.58 3.06
N ARG A 162 4.22 6.96 4.11
CA ARG A 162 5.56 6.34 4.10
C ARG A 162 5.62 5.00 4.84
N TYR A 163 4.60 4.15 4.67
CA TYR A 163 4.56 2.82 5.30
C TYR A 163 5.86 2.04 5.04
N ALA A 164 6.59 1.68 6.10
CA ALA A 164 7.82 0.89 6.02
C ALA A 164 8.92 1.42 5.07
N GLU A 165 8.96 2.72 4.76
CA GLU A 165 9.97 3.32 3.86
C GLU A 165 11.41 3.10 4.38
N SER A 166 11.60 3.08 5.70
CA SER A 166 12.89 2.83 6.35
C SER A 166 13.50 1.46 6.04
N LEU A 167 12.66 0.47 5.68
CA LEU A 167 13.10 -0.88 5.32
C LEU A 167 13.64 -0.96 3.88
N ALA A 168 13.39 0.06 3.06
CA ALA A 168 13.69 0.05 1.63
C ALA A 168 14.49 1.27 1.13
N GLY A 169 14.74 2.27 1.98
CA GLY A 169 15.59 3.41 1.64
C GLY A 169 17.08 3.03 1.68
N SER A 170 17.77 3.11 0.53
CA SER A 170 19.23 3.00 0.34
C SER A 170 20.00 2.12 1.34
N GLN A 171 19.44 0.97 1.70
CA GLN A 171 20.14 -0.04 2.48
C GLN A 171 21.03 -0.83 1.52
N PRO A 172 22.31 -1.06 1.86
CA PRO A 172 23.23 -1.78 0.99
C PRO A 172 22.91 -3.28 0.87
N THR A 173 21.98 -3.80 1.68
CA THR A 173 21.63 -5.23 1.72
C THR A 173 20.12 -5.45 1.83
N PHE A 174 19.69 -6.65 1.44
CA PHE A 174 18.30 -7.10 1.54
C PHE A 174 17.91 -7.54 2.97
N ASP A 175 18.86 -7.60 3.91
CA ASP A 175 18.65 -8.20 5.24
C ASP A 175 17.54 -7.53 6.05
N PRO A 176 17.43 -6.20 6.15
CA PRO A 176 16.37 -5.55 6.93
C PRO A 176 14.96 -5.91 6.43
N LEU A 177 14.80 -6.05 5.11
CA LEU A 177 13.54 -6.45 4.50
C LEU A 177 13.24 -7.93 4.76
N ALA A 178 14.25 -8.79 4.64
CA ALA A 178 14.11 -10.22 4.92
C ALA A 178 13.71 -10.46 6.39
N ASP A 179 14.37 -9.80 7.34
CA ASP A 179 14.07 -9.91 8.77
C ASP A 179 12.64 -9.46 9.07
N ALA A 180 12.19 -8.34 8.48
CA ALA A 180 10.84 -7.84 8.65
C ALA A 180 9.76 -8.75 8.02
N LEU A 181 10.09 -9.49 6.95
CA LEU A 181 9.19 -10.46 6.32
C LEU A 181 9.12 -11.78 7.12
N ALA A 182 10.20 -12.14 7.81
CA ALA A 182 10.29 -13.32 8.67
C ALA A 182 9.66 -13.11 10.05
N ALA A 183 9.53 -11.86 10.50
CA ALA A 183 8.86 -11.52 11.76
C ALA A 183 7.37 -11.96 11.76
N PRO A 184 6.78 -12.20 12.96
CA PRO A 184 5.36 -12.51 13.08
C PRO A 184 4.47 -11.48 12.39
N ALA A 185 3.44 -11.96 11.69
CA ALA A 185 2.52 -11.10 10.97
C ALA A 185 1.77 -10.14 11.91
N THR A 186 1.65 -8.88 11.49
CA THR A 186 0.77 -7.90 12.14
C THR A 186 -0.67 -8.04 11.64
N LEU A 187 -1.63 -7.34 12.26
CA LEU A 187 -3.00 -7.28 11.71
C LEU A 187 -3.01 -6.70 10.27
N VAL A 188 -2.11 -5.77 9.97
CA VAL A 188 -1.97 -5.17 8.64
C VAL A 188 -1.51 -6.23 7.64
N ASP A 189 -0.52 -7.05 8.02
CA ASP A 189 -0.06 -8.20 7.23
C ASP A 189 -1.20 -9.19 6.99
N ASP A 190 -1.91 -9.60 8.04
CA ASP A 190 -3.00 -10.59 7.95
C ASP A 190 -4.11 -10.14 6.99
N LEU A 191 -4.51 -8.87 7.09
CA LEU A 191 -5.52 -8.29 6.19
C LEU A 191 -5.01 -8.18 4.74
N LEU A 192 -3.74 -7.82 4.54
CA LEU A 192 -3.14 -7.76 3.21
C LEU A 192 -3.06 -9.15 2.56
N VAL A 193 -2.71 -10.17 3.35
CA VAL A 193 -2.69 -11.58 2.91
C VAL A 193 -4.10 -12.04 2.53
N GLN A 194 -5.12 -11.75 3.35
CA GLN A 194 -6.51 -12.07 3.03
C GLN A 194 -6.97 -11.40 1.73
N LEU A 195 -6.76 -10.09 1.59
CA LEU A 195 -7.12 -9.35 0.37
C LEU A 195 -6.39 -9.86 -0.87
N THR A 196 -5.14 -10.30 -0.71
CA THR A 196 -4.38 -10.94 -1.78
C THR A 196 -5.06 -12.23 -2.23
N HIS A 197 -5.43 -13.10 -1.29
CA HIS A 197 -6.11 -14.35 -1.62
C HIS A 197 -7.49 -14.11 -2.25
N ASP A 198 -8.29 -13.18 -1.72
CA ASP A 198 -9.58 -12.81 -2.31
C ASP A 198 -9.42 -12.34 -3.77
N ALA A 199 -8.35 -11.59 -4.08
CA ALA A 199 -8.06 -11.16 -5.44
C ALA A 199 -7.63 -12.32 -6.36
N ILE A 200 -6.80 -13.24 -5.87
CA ILE A 200 -6.40 -14.43 -6.63
C ILE A 200 -7.59 -15.34 -6.89
N GLU A 201 -8.45 -15.56 -5.89
CA GLU A 201 -9.64 -16.40 -6.03
C GLU A 201 -10.64 -15.83 -7.04
N ARG A 202 -10.82 -14.51 -7.03
CA ARG A 202 -11.72 -13.79 -7.95
C ARG A 202 -11.26 -13.80 -9.40
N HIS A 203 -9.95 -13.64 -9.64
CA HIS A 203 -9.42 -13.44 -11.00
C HIS A 203 -8.74 -14.67 -11.60
N GLN A 204 -8.34 -15.65 -10.77
CA GLN A 204 -7.61 -16.86 -11.17
C GLN A 204 -6.44 -16.59 -12.14
N PRO A 205 -5.52 -15.65 -11.83
CA PRO A 205 -4.47 -15.27 -12.75
C PRO A 205 -3.39 -16.35 -12.85
N THR A 206 -2.71 -16.42 -13.99
CA THR A 206 -1.47 -17.21 -14.15
C THR A 206 -0.20 -16.37 -13.96
N VAL A 207 -0.34 -15.04 -14.03
CA VAL A 207 0.75 -14.08 -13.84
C VAL A 207 0.23 -12.92 -12.98
N VAL A 208 1.00 -12.53 -11.97
CA VAL A 208 0.73 -11.38 -11.10
C VAL A 208 1.86 -10.38 -11.23
N LEU A 209 1.50 -9.16 -11.64
CA LEU A 209 2.43 -8.04 -11.80
C LEU A 209 2.34 -7.12 -10.56
N LEU A 210 3.46 -6.96 -9.86
CA LEU A 210 3.59 -6.06 -8.72
C LEU A 210 4.45 -4.86 -9.12
N SER A 211 3.77 -3.75 -9.39
CA SER A 211 4.41 -2.48 -9.74
C SER A 211 4.65 -1.65 -8.48
N VAL A 212 5.92 -1.45 -8.14
CA VAL A 212 6.39 -0.78 -6.91
C VAL A 212 6.97 0.59 -7.26
N PRO A 213 6.23 1.69 -7.04
CA PRO A 213 6.67 3.02 -7.45
C PRO A 213 7.75 3.64 -6.55
N PHE A 214 7.76 3.31 -5.27
CA PHE A 214 8.65 3.91 -4.26
C PHE A 214 8.92 2.94 -3.09
N PRO A 215 9.97 3.18 -2.29
CA PRO A 215 10.38 2.30 -1.19
C PRO A 215 9.26 1.90 -0.20
N GLY A 216 8.35 2.83 0.15
CA GLY A 216 7.23 2.55 1.06
C GLY A 216 6.20 1.51 0.57
N CYS A 217 6.31 1.02 -0.65
CA CYS A 217 5.48 -0.06 -1.19
C CYS A 217 6.18 -1.43 -1.19
N VAL A 218 7.50 -1.48 -0.99
CA VAL A 218 8.31 -2.67 -1.19
C VAL A 218 7.90 -3.78 -0.23
N TYR A 219 7.82 -3.48 1.07
CA TYR A 219 7.43 -4.47 2.08
C TYR A 219 6.11 -5.16 1.74
N ALA A 220 5.08 -4.37 1.40
CA ALA A 220 3.78 -4.88 1.03
C ALA A 220 3.84 -5.74 -0.25
N ALA A 221 4.62 -5.33 -1.26
CA ALA A 221 4.79 -6.10 -2.50
C ALA A 221 5.41 -7.48 -2.22
N PHE A 222 6.43 -7.54 -1.38
CA PHE A 222 7.05 -8.80 -0.98
C PHE A 222 6.12 -9.67 -0.14
N ARG A 223 5.34 -9.06 0.77
CA ARG A 223 4.33 -9.79 1.56
C ARG A 223 3.22 -10.36 0.68
N ILE A 224 2.75 -9.62 -0.33
CA ILE A 224 1.79 -10.10 -1.34
C ILE A 224 2.39 -11.29 -2.10
N ALA A 225 3.62 -11.16 -2.60
CA ALA A 225 4.30 -12.24 -3.33
C ALA A 225 4.49 -13.49 -2.46
N GLN A 226 4.88 -13.32 -1.20
CA GLN A 226 4.99 -14.41 -0.21
C GLN A 226 3.65 -15.14 -0.03
N ALA A 227 2.55 -14.40 0.12
CA ALA A 227 1.21 -14.96 0.26
C ALA A 227 0.80 -15.76 -0.99
N ILE A 228 1.06 -15.21 -2.18
CA ILE A 228 0.79 -15.90 -3.45
C ILE A 228 1.59 -17.19 -3.53
N LYS A 229 2.91 -17.15 -3.32
CA LYS A 229 3.78 -18.34 -3.42
C LYS A 229 3.43 -19.43 -2.41
N ALA A 230 2.96 -19.06 -1.22
CA ALA A 230 2.57 -20.01 -0.19
C ALA A 230 1.37 -20.90 -0.58
N ARG A 231 0.41 -20.38 -1.38
CA ARG A 231 -0.80 -21.13 -1.79
C ARG A 231 -0.86 -21.47 -3.28
N HIS A 232 -0.24 -20.66 -4.12
CA HIS A 232 -0.30 -20.72 -5.57
C HIS A 232 1.10 -20.58 -6.20
N PRO A 233 2.05 -21.48 -5.89
CA PRO A 233 3.44 -21.38 -6.39
C PRO A 233 3.57 -21.40 -7.91
N HIS A 234 2.54 -21.91 -8.61
CA HIS A 234 2.46 -21.95 -10.08
C HIS A 234 2.17 -20.59 -10.73
N ILE A 235 1.70 -19.60 -9.98
CA ILE A 235 1.48 -18.25 -10.49
C ILE A 235 2.82 -17.55 -10.64
N ALA A 236 3.11 -17.07 -11.84
CA ALA A 236 4.32 -16.30 -12.09
C ALA A 236 4.21 -14.91 -11.44
N THR A 237 5.10 -14.57 -10.51
CA THR A 237 5.15 -13.27 -9.84
C THR A 237 6.23 -12.39 -10.47
N VAL A 238 5.86 -11.18 -10.86
CA VAL A 238 6.74 -10.25 -11.58
C VAL A 238 6.84 -8.94 -10.81
N LEU A 239 8.07 -8.52 -10.52
CA LEU A 239 8.35 -7.23 -9.87
C LEU A 239 8.76 -6.18 -10.91
N GLY A 240 8.21 -4.98 -10.82
CA GLY A 240 8.59 -3.84 -11.66
C GLY A 240 8.26 -2.51 -10.99
N GLY A 241 8.39 -1.40 -11.73
CA GLY A 241 8.02 -0.06 -11.25
C GLY A 241 9.22 0.83 -10.87
N GLY A 242 8.92 2.04 -10.40
CA GLY A 242 9.91 3.09 -10.13
C GLY A 242 11.03 2.66 -9.18
N PHE A 243 10.68 1.99 -8.07
CA PHE A 243 11.66 1.48 -7.10
C PHE A 243 12.64 0.50 -7.75
N VAL A 244 12.15 -0.37 -8.63
CA VAL A 244 13.00 -1.35 -9.32
C VAL A 244 13.97 -0.65 -10.26
N ASN A 245 13.51 0.40 -10.93
CA ASN A 245 14.31 1.16 -11.89
C ASN A 245 15.39 2.05 -11.24
N THR A 246 15.21 2.41 -9.96
CA THR A 246 16.17 3.23 -9.20
C THR A 246 17.04 2.37 -8.28
N GLU A 247 16.42 1.61 -7.37
CA GLU A 247 17.13 0.90 -6.29
C GLU A 247 17.58 -0.51 -6.70
N LEU A 248 16.90 -1.17 -7.65
CA LEU A 248 17.22 -2.54 -8.07
C LEU A 248 17.84 -2.60 -9.48
N ARG A 249 18.36 -1.49 -9.99
CA ARG A 249 18.99 -1.45 -11.33
C ARG A 249 20.24 -2.33 -11.41
N GLU A 250 20.94 -2.51 -10.30
CA GLU A 250 22.11 -3.38 -10.15
C GLU A 250 21.78 -4.56 -9.23
N LEU A 251 20.59 -5.16 -9.38
CA LEU A 251 20.13 -6.27 -8.54
C LEU A 251 21.14 -7.43 -8.54
N ALA A 252 21.71 -7.71 -7.37
CA ALA A 252 22.63 -8.83 -7.15
C ALA A 252 22.14 -9.82 -6.09
N ASP A 253 21.20 -9.43 -5.22
CA ASP A 253 20.71 -10.31 -4.16
C ASP A 253 19.70 -11.33 -4.72
N VAL A 254 20.13 -12.60 -4.73
CA VAL A 254 19.35 -13.72 -5.25
C VAL A 254 18.05 -13.96 -4.47
N ARG A 255 17.96 -13.55 -3.19
CA ARG A 255 16.79 -13.81 -2.32
C ARG A 255 15.54 -13.10 -2.81
N VAL A 256 15.66 -12.05 -3.63
CA VAL A 256 14.50 -11.44 -4.31
C VAL A 256 13.72 -12.48 -5.12
N PHE A 257 14.41 -13.47 -5.68
CA PHE A 257 13.81 -14.54 -6.47
C PHE A 257 13.13 -15.64 -5.64
N ASP A 258 13.18 -15.58 -4.31
CA ASP A 258 12.32 -16.42 -3.47
C ASP A 258 10.86 -15.93 -3.46
N PHE A 259 10.64 -14.68 -3.91
CA PHE A 259 9.32 -14.03 -3.95
C PHE A 259 8.86 -13.77 -5.38
N PHE A 260 9.78 -13.42 -6.28
CA PHE A 260 9.49 -13.03 -7.66
C PHE A 260 10.20 -13.93 -8.66
N ASP A 261 9.48 -14.47 -9.64
CA ASP A 261 10.13 -15.27 -10.69
C ASP A 261 10.89 -14.39 -11.68
N TYR A 262 10.42 -13.15 -11.87
CA TYR A 262 10.98 -12.20 -12.82
C TYR A 262 11.00 -10.78 -12.25
N VAL A 263 12.03 -10.01 -12.58
CA VAL A 263 12.11 -8.57 -12.28
C VAL A 263 12.34 -7.81 -13.57
N THR A 264 11.43 -6.91 -13.94
CA THR A 264 11.50 -6.14 -15.20
C THR A 264 11.91 -4.69 -14.96
N LEU A 265 12.79 -4.17 -15.81
CA LEU A 265 13.25 -2.79 -15.80
C LEU A 265 12.59 -1.91 -16.89
N ASP A 266 12.67 -0.61 -16.65
CA ASP A 266 12.23 0.51 -17.49
C ASP A 266 10.73 0.48 -17.79
N ALA A 267 10.32 0.88 -19.00
CA ALA A 267 8.93 0.82 -19.45
C ALA A 267 8.48 -0.65 -19.54
N GLY A 268 7.35 -0.97 -18.92
CA GLY A 268 6.91 -2.35 -18.70
C GLY A 268 6.32 -3.02 -19.94
N GLU A 269 5.85 -2.26 -20.92
CA GLU A 269 5.10 -2.76 -22.08
C GLU A 269 5.87 -3.81 -22.87
N ARG A 270 7.09 -3.49 -23.31
CA ARG A 270 7.93 -4.41 -24.10
C ARG A 270 8.41 -5.63 -23.29
N PRO A 271 8.99 -5.47 -22.08
CA PRO A 271 9.37 -6.59 -21.22
C PRO A 271 8.23 -7.54 -20.92
N LEU A 272 7.03 -7.02 -20.64
CA LEU A 272 5.87 -7.85 -20.32
C LEU A 272 5.38 -8.66 -21.52
N ILE A 273 5.37 -8.09 -22.74
CA ILE A 273 5.02 -8.87 -23.94
C ILE A 273 6.01 -10.01 -24.14
N ALA A 274 7.32 -9.72 -24.07
CA ALA A 274 8.34 -10.76 -24.20
C ALA A 274 8.20 -11.83 -23.10
N LEU A 275 7.93 -11.42 -21.85
CA LEU A 275 7.74 -12.33 -20.74
C LEU A 275 6.51 -13.22 -20.92
N LEU A 276 5.38 -12.66 -21.34
CA LEU A 276 4.15 -13.42 -21.58
C LEU A 276 4.32 -14.42 -22.73
N GLU A 277 4.98 -14.04 -23.83
CA GLU A 277 5.34 -14.96 -24.91
C GLU A 277 6.26 -16.09 -24.40
N HIS A 278 7.17 -15.78 -23.46
CA HIS A 278 8.05 -16.78 -22.87
C HIS A 278 7.27 -17.78 -22.01
N LEU A 279 6.39 -17.28 -21.15
CA LEU A 279 5.53 -18.12 -20.29
C LEU A 279 4.56 -18.99 -21.10
N GLN A 280 4.21 -18.55 -22.33
CA GLN A 280 3.43 -19.33 -23.28
C GLN A 280 4.26 -20.30 -24.14
N GLY A 281 5.58 -20.36 -23.96
CA GLY A 281 6.48 -21.23 -24.73
C GLY A 281 6.79 -20.74 -26.16
N GLN A 282 6.34 -19.54 -26.52
CA GLN A 282 6.54 -18.95 -27.85
C GLN A 282 7.90 -18.23 -27.94
N ARG A 283 8.42 -17.80 -26.78
CA ARG A 283 9.71 -17.14 -26.65
C ARG A 283 10.68 -17.93 -25.76
N GLY A 284 11.93 -18.01 -26.18
CA GLY A 284 13.00 -18.60 -25.37
C GLY A 284 13.49 -17.61 -24.31
N ARG A 285 13.89 -18.10 -23.13
CA ARG A 285 14.30 -17.26 -22.00
C ARG A 285 15.42 -16.27 -22.32
N GLN A 286 16.38 -16.64 -23.17
CA GLN A 286 17.48 -15.75 -23.62
C GLN A 286 17.00 -14.57 -24.50
N ARG A 287 15.74 -14.60 -24.92
CA ARG A 287 15.11 -13.52 -25.70
C ARG A 287 14.26 -12.59 -24.84
N LEU A 288 14.29 -12.69 -23.52
CA LEU A 288 13.61 -11.72 -22.64
C LEU A 288 14.20 -10.32 -22.81
N VAL A 289 13.41 -9.29 -22.54
CA VAL A 289 13.79 -7.89 -22.70
C VAL A 289 13.86 -7.25 -21.32
N ARG A 290 14.99 -6.61 -20.98
CA ARG A 290 15.20 -5.89 -19.70
C ARG A 290 14.69 -6.64 -18.45
N THR A 291 15.00 -7.92 -18.34
CA THR A 291 14.45 -8.79 -17.29
C THR A 291 15.58 -9.47 -16.51
N PHE A 292 15.59 -9.33 -15.20
CA PHE A 292 16.39 -10.18 -14.33
C PHE A 292 15.66 -11.48 -14.00
N VAL A 293 16.45 -12.54 -13.88
CA VAL A 293 16.00 -13.91 -13.57
C VAL A 293 17.03 -14.61 -12.68
N ARG A 294 16.61 -15.61 -11.90
CA ARG A 294 17.52 -16.52 -11.17
C ARG A 294 18.13 -17.54 -12.13
N ASN A 295 19.45 -17.60 -12.29
CA ASN A 295 20.09 -18.53 -13.23
C ASN A 295 19.98 -19.99 -12.74
N ASP A 296 19.22 -20.81 -13.47
CA ASP A 296 18.99 -22.23 -13.16
C ASP A 296 19.88 -23.18 -14.01
N GLY A 297 20.92 -22.66 -14.68
CA GLY A 297 21.80 -23.43 -15.56
C GLY A 297 22.69 -24.44 -14.81
N GLN A 298 23.22 -25.44 -15.53
CA GLN A 298 24.10 -26.49 -14.98
C GLN A 298 25.39 -25.95 -14.32
N ASP A 299 25.83 -24.75 -14.68
CA ASP A 299 26.98 -24.03 -14.09
C ASP A 299 26.54 -22.84 -13.20
N GLY A 300 25.24 -22.70 -12.94
CA GLY A 300 24.67 -21.56 -12.23
C GLY A 300 24.53 -21.83 -10.73
N ASP A 301 25.31 -21.13 -9.90
CA ASP A 301 25.17 -21.09 -8.43
C ASP A 301 23.82 -20.46 -7.95
N GLY A 302 22.78 -20.45 -8.79
CA GLY A 302 21.53 -19.72 -8.53
C GLY A 302 21.68 -18.19 -8.67
N ALA A 303 22.79 -17.68 -9.22
CA ALA A 303 23.08 -16.26 -9.27
C ALA A 303 22.04 -15.43 -10.07
N VAL A 304 21.92 -14.14 -9.77
CA VAL A 304 21.09 -13.21 -10.54
C VAL A 304 21.66 -13.02 -11.94
N GLN A 305 20.82 -13.16 -12.96
CA GLN A 305 21.16 -12.96 -14.36
C GLN A 305 20.28 -11.88 -14.97
N TYR A 306 20.89 -10.88 -15.60
CA TYR A 306 20.20 -9.92 -16.44
C TYR A 306 20.11 -10.42 -17.89
N VAL A 307 18.90 -10.45 -18.45
CA VAL A 307 18.64 -10.83 -19.85
C VAL A 307 18.04 -9.64 -20.59
N ASN A 308 18.65 -9.28 -21.71
CA ASN A 308 18.18 -8.17 -22.52
C ASN A 308 18.41 -8.40 -24.02
N MET A 309 17.38 -8.92 -24.70
CA MET A 309 17.26 -8.87 -26.15
C MET A 309 16.89 -7.45 -26.58
N MET A 310 17.70 -6.85 -27.45
CA MET A 310 17.45 -5.50 -27.93
C MET A 310 16.21 -5.48 -28.84
N GLU A 311 15.11 -4.93 -28.32
CA GLU A 311 13.88 -4.66 -29.05
C GLU A 311 13.43 -3.21 -28.82
N ALA A 312 12.80 -2.63 -29.84
CA ALA A 312 12.24 -1.28 -29.72
C ALA A 312 11.09 -1.24 -28.71
N ASP A 313 10.98 -0.12 -27.98
CA ASP A 313 9.83 0.14 -27.13
C ASP A 313 8.53 0.17 -27.95
N VAL A 314 7.42 -0.01 -27.24
CA VAL A 314 6.10 0.01 -27.86
C VAL A 314 5.65 1.46 -27.98
N ALA A 315 5.30 1.88 -29.19
CA ALA A 315 4.74 3.20 -29.48
C ALA A 315 3.27 3.32 -29.06
#